data_AF-A0A166F811-F1
#
_entry.id   AF-A0A166F811-F1
#
_cell.length_a   1.000
_cell.length_b   1.000
_cell.length_c   1.000
_cell.angle_alpha   90.00
_cell.angle_beta   90.00
_cell.angle_gamma   90.00
#
_symmetry.space_group_name_H-M   'P 1'
#
loop_
_entity.id
_entity.type
_entity.pdbx_description
1 polymer ?
#
loop_
_entity_poly.entity_id
_entity_poly.type
_entity_poly.pdbx_seq_one_letter_code
_entity_poly.pdbx_strand_id
1 'polypeptide(L)'
;MTDKIPYYLKNVPTFKHLSDPHAYHRYKDIERIPAVGDFVVCSIDPVASVAHLDELARQAACKLRPQRYIAFVMEMHGLSIGNEPVNAQGFTFVRQGPPRATRPGQPVFRDYCIPILPNTKHPTGRKPLKPAQPLPWQDCYIDTSPDFNFTEVRVSAAPRDYTCVLPCGREEILDTMEMMATDGVLLERRLASIGRGALDAIASLALPPSPTSAFKVPLPPSPVTEEIELPEDTALVERCTSSGLFMSNPAEDDVSIIASDDAESIPDDNQSAHDPGFDIGLLLHLETMFDTSGDVNDPVVNVWYDLDMVKEVLDPIHFLEERAQIRQ
;
A
#
# COMPACT_ATOMS: atom_id res chain seq x y z
N MET A 1 24.94 -7.21 39.53
CA MET A 1 24.06 -8.14 38.80
C MET A 1 24.57 -8.23 37.39
N THR A 2 25.21 -9.34 37.02
CA THR A 2 25.69 -9.59 35.66
C THR A 2 24.50 -9.89 34.77
N ASP A 3 24.15 -8.95 33.89
CA ASP A 3 23.18 -9.14 32.81
C ASP A 3 23.60 -10.32 31.94
N LYS A 4 22.92 -11.45 32.15
CA LYS A 4 23.01 -12.59 31.25
C LYS A 4 22.21 -12.23 30.01
N ILE A 5 22.83 -11.48 29.09
CA ILE A 5 22.35 -11.35 27.71
C ILE A 5 22.04 -12.77 27.21
N PRO A 6 20.79 -13.07 26.77
CA PRO A 6 20.42 -14.38 26.24
C PRO A 6 21.39 -14.84 25.15
N TYR A 7 21.70 -16.13 25.09
CA TYR A 7 22.75 -16.66 24.19
C TYR A 7 22.48 -16.35 22.70
N TYR A 8 21.21 -16.24 22.29
CA TYR A 8 20.82 -15.87 20.93
C TYR A 8 21.12 -14.40 20.58
N LEU A 9 21.45 -13.56 21.57
CA LEU A 9 21.90 -12.18 21.40
C LEU A 9 23.43 -12.04 21.48
N LYS A 10 24.17 -13.13 21.74
CA LYS A 10 25.64 -13.07 21.91
C LYS A 10 26.42 -13.13 20.59
N ASN A 11 25.82 -13.69 19.55
CA ASN A 11 26.43 -13.89 18.24
C ASN A 11 25.53 -13.30 17.13
N VAL A 12 25.28 -12.00 17.21
CA VAL A 12 24.51 -11.29 16.18
C VAL A 12 25.40 -11.09 14.95
N PRO A 13 24.93 -11.45 13.74
CA PRO A 13 25.67 -11.18 12.51
C PRO A 13 25.95 -9.69 12.31
N THR A 14 26.96 -9.39 11.49
CA THR A 14 27.16 -8.01 11.02
C THR A 14 26.19 -7.73 9.88
N PHE A 15 25.42 -6.66 10.00
CA PHE A 15 24.44 -6.24 8.99
C PHE A 15 24.94 -5.01 8.24
N LYS A 16 24.67 -4.96 6.93
CA LYS A 16 25.06 -3.84 6.04
C LYS A 16 24.43 -2.51 6.47
N HIS A 17 23.15 -2.53 6.82
CA HIS A 17 22.38 -1.31 7.10
C HIS A 17 22.06 -1.09 8.59
N LEU A 18 22.38 -2.05 9.47
CA LEU A 18 22.02 -1.98 10.89
C LEU A 18 23.25 -1.86 11.77
N SER A 19 23.38 -0.71 12.43
CA SER A 19 24.39 -0.52 13.48
C SER A 19 23.96 -1.17 14.80
N ASP A 20 22.65 -1.22 15.07
CA ASP A 20 22.05 -1.91 16.21
C ASP A 20 20.91 -2.83 15.74
N PRO A 21 21.19 -4.12 15.46
CA PRO A 21 20.17 -5.06 15.02
C PRO A 21 19.10 -5.36 16.08
N HIS A 22 19.38 -5.11 17.37
CA HIS A 22 18.42 -5.34 18.45
C HIS A 22 17.22 -4.39 18.37
N ALA A 23 17.45 -3.12 18.00
CA ALA A 23 16.40 -2.14 17.81
C ALA A 23 15.34 -2.58 16.78
N TYR A 24 15.72 -3.44 15.84
CA TYR A 24 14.87 -3.94 14.76
C TYR A 24 14.51 -5.43 14.91
N HIS A 25 14.89 -6.06 16.02
CA HIS A 25 14.68 -7.50 16.24
C HIS A 25 15.25 -8.40 15.12
N ARG A 26 16.40 -8.02 14.55
CA ARG A 26 17.08 -8.78 13.48
C ARG A 26 18.29 -9.50 14.07
N TYR A 27 18.26 -10.83 14.10
CA TYR A 27 19.25 -11.63 14.84
C TYR A 27 19.91 -12.75 14.03
N LYS A 28 19.49 -12.96 12.79
CA LYS A 28 19.91 -14.08 11.95
C LYS A 28 20.56 -13.57 10.67
N ASP A 29 21.48 -14.34 10.12
CA ASP A 29 22.14 -14.10 8.83
C ASP A 29 21.38 -14.73 7.67
N ILE A 30 20.53 -15.73 7.96
CA ILE A 30 19.67 -16.40 6.99
C ILE A 30 18.22 -16.27 7.42
N GLU A 31 17.37 -15.83 6.48
CA GLU A 31 15.93 -15.74 6.66
C GLU A 31 15.20 -16.51 5.56
N ARG A 32 14.11 -17.18 5.91
CA ARG A 32 13.27 -17.96 4.97
C ARG A 32 11.94 -17.29 4.68
N ILE A 33 11.46 -16.49 5.63
CA ILE A 33 10.16 -15.83 5.55
C ILE A 33 10.42 -14.34 5.72
N PRO A 34 10.12 -13.49 4.72
CA PRO A 34 10.32 -12.08 4.85
C PRO A 34 9.57 -11.50 6.04
N ALA A 35 10.27 -10.70 6.85
CA ALA A 35 9.69 -10.10 8.04
C ALA A 35 8.97 -8.80 7.68
N VAL A 36 7.86 -8.54 8.37
CA VAL A 36 7.13 -7.28 8.24
C VAL A 36 8.07 -6.10 8.54
N GLY A 37 7.95 -5.07 7.70
CA GLY A 37 8.75 -3.86 7.75
C GLY A 37 10.09 -3.93 7.01
N ASP A 38 10.39 -5.02 6.33
CA ASP A 38 11.61 -5.12 5.50
C ASP A 38 11.37 -4.55 4.09
N PHE A 39 12.36 -3.82 3.58
CA PHE A 39 12.50 -3.59 2.15
C PHE A 39 13.15 -4.79 1.49
N VAL A 40 12.59 -5.21 0.37
CA VAL A 40 13.07 -6.35 -0.40
C VAL A 40 13.07 -6.06 -1.89
N VAL A 41 13.98 -6.71 -2.61
CA VAL A 41 13.87 -6.88 -4.05
C VAL A 41 13.05 -8.14 -4.31
N CYS A 42 12.03 -8.05 -5.15
CA CYS A 42 11.25 -9.21 -5.56
C CYS A 42 11.09 -9.30 -7.08
N SER A 43 10.90 -10.53 -7.55
CA SER A 43 10.65 -10.86 -8.96
C SER A 43 9.69 -12.03 -9.01
N ILE A 44 8.72 -12.00 -9.92
CA ILE A 44 7.84 -13.15 -10.11
C ILE A 44 8.67 -14.34 -10.61
N ASP A 45 8.35 -15.54 -10.11
CA ASP A 45 8.78 -16.82 -10.63
C ASP A 45 7.63 -17.40 -11.48
N PRO A 46 7.68 -17.25 -12.81
CA PRO A 46 6.56 -17.62 -13.67
C PRO A 46 6.27 -19.12 -13.61
N VAL A 47 7.31 -19.95 -13.57
CA VAL A 47 7.18 -21.40 -13.60
C VAL A 47 6.62 -21.92 -12.27
N ALA A 48 7.10 -21.38 -11.14
CA ALA A 48 6.54 -21.72 -9.84
C ALA A 48 5.10 -21.22 -9.66
N SER A 49 4.76 -20.05 -10.24
CA SER A 49 3.40 -19.50 -10.21
C SER A 49 2.38 -20.44 -10.85
N VAL A 50 2.74 -21.06 -11.97
CA VAL A 50 1.89 -22.01 -12.72
C VAL A 50 2.21 -23.48 -12.44
N ALA A 51 2.94 -23.80 -11.36
CA ALA A 51 3.36 -25.17 -11.08
C ALA A 51 2.20 -26.16 -10.93
N HIS A 52 1.02 -25.64 -10.53
CA HIS A 52 -0.23 -26.40 -10.39
C HIS A 52 -0.94 -26.69 -11.72
N LEU A 53 -0.52 -26.08 -12.82
CA LEU A 53 -1.08 -26.26 -14.17
C LEU A 53 -0.33 -27.34 -14.96
N ASP A 54 -0.71 -27.50 -16.23
CA ASP A 54 -0.12 -28.48 -17.13
C ASP A 54 1.27 -28.09 -17.64
N GLU A 55 1.88 -28.98 -18.43
CA GLU A 55 3.23 -28.77 -18.96
C GLU A 55 3.28 -27.64 -20.00
N LEU A 56 2.20 -27.42 -20.75
CA LEU A 56 2.14 -26.34 -21.74
C LEU A 56 2.15 -24.97 -21.05
N ALA A 57 1.42 -24.82 -19.95
CA ALA A 57 1.43 -23.62 -19.14
C ALA A 57 2.84 -23.34 -18.58
N ARG A 58 3.52 -24.35 -18.04
CA ARG A 58 4.91 -24.21 -17.55
C ARG A 58 5.88 -23.79 -18.65
N GLN A 59 5.76 -24.37 -19.85
CA GLN A 59 6.59 -24.01 -21.00
C GLN A 59 6.31 -22.59 -21.53
N ALA A 60 5.05 -22.15 -21.49
CA ALA A 60 4.70 -20.78 -21.83
C ALA A 60 5.27 -19.79 -20.80
N ALA A 61 5.07 -20.07 -19.50
CA ALA A 61 5.57 -19.26 -18.40
C ALA A 61 7.10 -19.12 -18.41
N CYS A 62 7.84 -20.18 -18.79
CA CYS A 62 9.29 -20.15 -18.90
C CYS A 62 9.82 -19.11 -19.93
N LYS A 63 8.97 -18.64 -20.86
CA LYS A 63 9.34 -17.62 -21.85
C LYS A 63 9.21 -16.20 -21.31
N LEU A 64 8.47 -16.01 -20.21
CA LEU A 64 8.31 -14.70 -19.59
C LEU A 64 9.65 -14.22 -19.03
N ARG A 65 9.83 -12.89 -19.01
CA ARG A 65 11.04 -12.23 -18.52
C ARG A 65 10.65 -11.25 -17.40
N PRO A 66 10.43 -11.77 -16.19
CA PRO A 66 10.06 -10.94 -15.05
C PRO A 66 11.11 -9.90 -14.75
N GLN A 67 10.66 -8.72 -14.35
CA GLN A 67 11.51 -7.65 -13.85
C GLN A 67 11.71 -7.76 -12.34
N ARG A 68 12.60 -6.93 -11.81
CA ARG A 68 12.84 -6.81 -10.37
C ARG A 68 12.23 -5.52 -9.85
N TYR A 69 11.48 -5.65 -8.78
CA TYR A 69 10.77 -4.56 -8.14
C TYR A 69 11.26 -4.42 -6.71
N ILE A 70 11.09 -3.24 -6.14
CA ILE A 70 11.33 -3.02 -4.72
C ILE A 70 9.97 -3.03 -4.02
N ALA A 71 9.85 -3.90 -3.03
CA ALA A 71 8.66 -4.04 -2.22
C ALA A 71 8.99 -3.78 -0.74
N PHE A 72 7.95 -3.47 0.00
CA PHE A 72 7.93 -3.31 1.43
C PHE A 72 6.95 -4.35 2.00
N VAL A 73 7.44 -5.21 2.89
CA VAL A 73 6.67 -6.32 3.45
C VAL A 73 5.72 -5.77 4.50
N MET A 74 4.41 -5.91 4.28
CA MET A 74 3.39 -5.34 5.14
C MET A 74 2.65 -6.40 5.96
N GLU A 75 2.35 -7.56 5.36
CA GLU A 75 1.57 -8.61 6.00
C GLU A 75 2.21 -9.99 5.81
N MET A 76 2.01 -10.84 6.82
CA MET A 76 2.26 -12.26 6.74
C MET A 76 0.94 -12.97 7.02
N HIS A 77 0.58 -13.95 6.20
CA HIS A 77 -0.63 -14.73 6.38
C HIS A 77 -0.34 -16.05 7.09
N GLY A 78 -1.22 -16.40 8.02
CA GLY A 78 -1.14 -17.62 8.81
C GLY A 78 0.06 -17.70 9.77
N LEU A 79 0.14 -18.81 10.48
CA LEU A 79 1.22 -19.18 11.39
C LEU A 79 2.10 -20.23 10.71
N SER A 80 3.14 -19.80 10.00
CA SER A 80 4.07 -20.75 9.37
C SER A 80 4.76 -21.61 10.43
N ILE A 81 4.65 -22.93 10.26
CA ILE A 81 5.34 -23.93 11.09
C ILE A 81 6.74 -24.21 10.49
N GLY A 82 7.09 -23.54 9.38
CA GLY A 82 8.43 -23.53 8.79
C GLY A 82 8.69 -24.66 7.80
N ASN A 83 7.66 -25.42 7.43
CA ASN A 83 7.75 -26.53 6.48
C ASN A 83 7.08 -26.22 5.13
N GLU A 84 6.36 -25.11 5.04
CA GLU A 84 5.61 -24.75 3.85
C GLU A 84 6.57 -24.25 2.76
N PRO A 85 6.48 -24.80 1.52
CA PRO A 85 7.42 -24.43 0.45
C PRO A 85 7.21 -23.00 -0.04
N VAL A 86 5.99 -22.48 0.12
CA VAL A 86 5.58 -21.11 -0.21
C VAL A 86 4.71 -20.56 0.93
N ASN A 87 4.79 -19.26 1.17
CA ASN A 87 4.02 -18.56 2.20
C ASN A 87 3.40 -17.28 1.61
N ALA A 88 2.12 -17.07 1.83
CA ALA A 88 1.38 -15.89 1.40
C ALA A 88 1.77 -14.67 2.23
N GLN A 89 2.01 -13.56 1.54
CA GLN A 89 2.42 -12.30 2.14
C GLN A 89 1.81 -11.13 1.37
N GLY A 90 1.45 -10.09 2.11
CA GLY A 90 1.00 -8.81 1.57
C GLY A 90 2.17 -7.87 1.38
N PHE A 91 2.48 -7.54 0.13
CA PHE A 91 3.51 -6.57 -0.23
C PHE A 91 2.88 -5.25 -0.65
N THR A 92 3.59 -4.17 -0.39
CA THR A 92 3.34 -2.90 -1.05
C THR A 92 4.58 -2.45 -1.78
N PHE A 93 4.42 -1.83 -2.94
CA PHE A 93 5.54 -1.54 -3.82
C PHE A 93 6.09 -0.13 -3.67
N VAL A 94 7.41 -0.02 -3.84
CA VAL A 94 8.11 1.26 -3.94
C VAL A 94 8.10 1.71 -5.39
N ARG A 95 7.81 2.98 -5.61
CA ARG A 95 7.89 3.63 -6.92
C ARG A 95 8.65 4.95 -6.86
N GLN A 96 9.08 5.42 -8.03
CA GLN A 96 9.63 6.76 -8.20
C GLN A 96 8.56 7.76 -8.66
N GLY A 97 8.44 8.85 -7.91
CA GLY A 97 7.39 9.85 -8.08
C GLY A 97 6.04 9.43 -7.48
N PRO A 98 5.11 10.39 -7.33
CA PRO A 98 3.76 10.11 -6.82
C PRO A 98 2.94 9.28 -7.82
N PRO A 99 1.84 8.65 -7.36
CA PRO A 99 0.93 7.86 -8.19
C PRO A 99 0.46 8.61 -9.43
N ARG A 100 0.32 7.86 -10.52
CA ARG A 100 -0.10 8.39 -11.83
C ARG A 100 -1.20 7.51 -12.41
N ALA A 101 -2.15 8.11 -13.11
CA ALA A 101 -3.10 7.36 -13.90
C ALA A 101 -2.37 6.63 -15.03
N THR A 102 -2.56 5.31 -15.08
CA THR A 102 -1.92 4.43 -16.06
C THR A 102 -2.90 3.91 -17.10
N ARG A 103 -4.20 3.85 -16.75
CA ARG A 103 -5.30 3.51 -17.66
C ARG A 103 -6.29 4.67 -17.77
N PRO A 104 -6.82 4.95 -18.98
CA PRO A 104 -7.89 5.92 -19.14
C PRO A 104 -9.10 5.56 -18.28
N GLY A 105 -9.65 6.55 -17.56
CA GLY A 105 -10.85 6.37 -16.74
C GLY A 105 -10.62 5.70 -15.39
N GLN A 106 -9.39 5.28 -15.06
CA GLN A 106 -9.07 4.78 -13.72
C GLN A 106 -8.84 5.96 -12.76
N PRO A 107 -9.63 6.07 -11.68
CA PRO A 107 -9.43 7.12 -10.69
C PRO A 107 -8.16 6.83 -9.88
N VAL A 108 -7.14 7.67 -10.05
CA VAL A 108 -5.90 7.63 -9.27
C VAL A 108 -5.73 8.98 -8.58
N PHE A 109 -5.29 8.99 -7.32
CA PHE A 109 -5.08 10.20 -6.54
C PHE A 109 -3.59 10.35 -6.22
N ARG A 110 -3.00 11.51 -6.52
CA ARG A 110 -1.55 11.74 -6.36
C ARG A 110 -1.07 11.74 -4.91
N ASP A 111 -1.99 11.95 -3.97
CA ASP A 111 -1.74 11.95 -2.53
C ASP A 111 -1.91 10.57 -1.88
N TYR A 112 -2.18 9.51 -2.67
CA TYR A 112 -2.23 8.13 -2.17
C TYR A 112 -0.86 7.50 -2.24
N CYS A 113 0.05 8.10 -1.48
CA CYS A 113 1.39 7.60 -1.33
C CYS A 113 2.02 8.04 -0.01
N ILE A 114 3.11 7.40 0.37
CA ILE A 114 3.88 7.78 1.56
C ILE A 114 5.31 8.02 1.09
N PRO A 115 5.88 9.23 1.24
CA PRO A 115 7.26 9.47 0.84
C PRO A 115 8.21 8.63 1.70
N ILE A 116 9.29 8.14 1.12
CA ILE A 116 10.31 7.36 1.85
C ILE A 116 11.59 8.18 1.88
N LEU A 117 12.25 8.25 3.03
CA LEU A 117 13.53 8.96 3.13
C LEU A 117 14.54 8.47 2.07
N PRO A 118 15.28 9.38 1.41
CA PRO A 118 15.47 10.79 1.76
C PRO A 118 14.39 11.75 1.27
N ASN A 119 13.38 11.27 0.53
CA ASN A 119 12.30 12.12 0.06
C ASN A 119 11.38 12.55 1.20
N THR A 120 11.08 13.85 1.26
CA THR A 120 10.17 14.43 2.26
C THR A 120 8.98 15.17 1.64
N LYS A 121 8.83 15.10 0.31
CA LYS A 121 7.77 15.82 -0.40
C LYS A 121 6.54 14.94 -0.48
N HIS A 122 5.40 15.45 -0.02
CA HIS A 122 4.09 14.84 -0.21
C HIS A 122 3.07 15.94 -0.55
N PRO A 123 2.10 15.72 -1.46
CA PRO A 123 1.11 16.75 -1.83
C PRO A 123 0.36 17.36 -0.64
N THR A 124 0.10 16.57 0.41
CA THR A 124 -0.61 17.00 1.62
C THR A 124 0.30 17.14 2.85
N GLY A 125 1.62 17.02 2.69
CA GLY A 125 2.57 17.14 3.81
C GLY A 125 2.67 15.91 4.74
N ARG A 126 2.29 14.71 4.26
CA ARG A 126 2.39 13.45 5.00
C ARG A 126 3.81 13.17 5.47
N LYS A 127 3.93 12.64 6.70
CA LYS A 127 5.21 12.23 7.31
C LYS A 127 5.89 11.16 6.42
N PRO A 128 7.19 11.30 6.13
CA PRO A 128 7.92 10.26 5.42
C PRO A 128 8.18 9.03 6.27
N LEU A 129 8.10 7.86 5.64
CA LEU A 129 8.55 6.58 6.17
C LEU A 129 10.07 6.62 6.38
N LYS A 130 10.51 6.19 7.55
CA LYS A 130 11.92 6.20 7.96
C LYS A 130 12.46 4.77 8.13
N PRO A 131 13.11 4.21 7.08
CA PRO A 131 13.89 3.00 7.25
C PRO A 131 15.14 3.27 8.12
N ALA A 132 15.80 2.19 8.57
CA ALA A 132 17.01 2.28 9.39
C ALA A 132 18.12 3.13 8.74
N GLN A 133 18.16 3.15 7.42
CA GLN A 133 18.92 4.09 6.60
C GLN A 133 18.02 4.60 5.46
N PRO A 134 18.20 5.84 4.97
CA PRO A 134 17.48 6.32 3.80
C PRO A 134 17.69 5.40 2.59
N LEU A 135 16.68 5.29 1.71
CA LEU A 135 16.83 4.59 0.45
C LEU A 135 17.92 5.23 -0.42
N PRO A 136 18.64 4.43 -1.23
CA PRO A 136 19.70 4.97 -2.09
C PRO A 136 19.15 5.80 -3.26
N TRP A 137 17.86 5.67 -3.58
CA TRP A 137 17.19 6.41 -4.64
C TRP A 137 16.44 7.64 -4.12
N GLN A 138 16.36 8.66 -4.97
CA GLN A 138 15.60 9.87 -4.71
C GLN A 138 14.15 9.71 -5.17
N ASP A 139 13.27 10.54 -4.61
CA ASP A 139 11.86 10.66 -4.99
C ASP A 139 11.09 9.33 -4.90
N CYS A 140 11.40 8.52 -3.87
CA CYS A 140 10.71 7.25 -3.62
C CYS A 140 9.47 7.43 -2.77
N TYR A 141 8.45 6.62 -3.08
CA TYR A 141 7.19 6.54 -2.36
C TYR A 141 6.72 5.10 -2.24
N ILE A 142 6.04 4.79 -1.14
CA ILE A 142 5.10 3.69 -1.05
C ILE A 142 3.82 4.12 -1.76
N ASP A 143 3.32 3.32 -2.70
CA ASP A 143 2.04 3.53 -3.35
C ASP A 143 0.91 2.91 -2.52
N THR A 144 -0.03 3.72 -2.05
CA THR A 144 -1.16 3.27 -1.21
C THR A 144 -2.46 3.16 -1.99
N SER A 145 -2.41 3.33 -3.32
CA SER A 145 -3.57 3.08 -4.17
C SER A 145 -3.97 1.59 -4.15
N PRO A 146 -5.24 1.25 -4.41
CA PRO A 146 -5.76 -0.12 -4.26
C PRO A 146 -4.99 -1.20 -5.00
N ASP A 147 -4.41 -0.85 -6.15
CA ASP A 147 -3.67 -1.80 -6.98
C ASP A 147 -2.35 -2.25 -6.34
N PHE A 148 -1.81 -1.47 -5.39
CA PHE A 148 -0.50 -1.68 -4.76
C PHE A 148 -0.56 -1.71 -3.23
N ASN A 149 -1.74 -1.48 -2.64
CA ASN A 149 -2.00 -1.57 -1.22
C ASN A 149 -2.25 -3.04 -0.85
N PHE A 150 -1.28 -3.69 -0.21
CA PHE A 150 -1.33 -5.13 0.13
C PHE A 150 -1.54 -6.04 -1.10
N THR A 151 -0.67 -5.90 -2.09
CA THR A 151 -0.59 -6.87 -3.18
C THR A 151 -0.18 -8.25 -2.64
N GLU A 152 -1.12 -9.18 -2.70
CA GLU A 152 -0.91 -10.57 -2.30
C GLU A 152 0.05 -11.31 -3.25
N VAL A 153 1.04 -11.96 -2.64
CA VAL A 153 2.05 -12.78 -3.32
C VAL A 153 2.36 -14.03 -2.51
N ARG A 154 2.85 -15.08 -3.18
CA ARG A 154 3.35 -16.30 -2.53
C ARG A 154 4.87 -16.31 -2.52
N VAL A 155 5.50 -16.24 -1.37
CA VAL A 155 6.95 -16.16 -1.24
C VAL A 155 7.54 -17.55 -1.01
N SER A 156 8.55 -17.94 -1.79
CA SER A 156 9.26 -19.22 -1.57
C SER A 156 9.93 -19.28 -0.19
N ALA A 157 9.97 -20.43 0.46
CA ALA A 157 10.68 -20.60 1.75
C ALA A 157 12.19 -20.87 1.58
N ALA A 158 12.75 -20.47 0.43
CA ALA A 158 14.16 -20.60 0.12
C ALA A 158 14.99 -19.76 1.12
N PRO A 159 16.12 -20.30 1.62
CA PRO A 159 17.00 -19.55 2.52
C PRO A 159 17.65 -18.38 1.78
N ARG A 160 17.67 -17.20 2.40
CA ARG A 160 18.20 -15.96 1.83
C ARG A 160 19.22 -15.35 2.75
N ASP A 161 20.24 -14.72 2.19
CA ASP A 161 21.15 -13.85 2.93
C ASP A 161 20.36 -12.64 3.47
N TYR A 162 20.31 -12.53 4.80
CA TYR A 162 19.59 -11.52 5.54
C TYR A 162 20.49 -10.40 6.05
N THR A 163 21.81 -10.51 5.86
CA THR A 163 22.78 -9.52 6.36
C THR A 163 22.64 -8.16 5.67
N CYS A 164 22.03 -8.12 4.48
CA CYS A 164 21.73 -6.90 3.72
C CYS A 164 20.36 -6.28 4.00
N VAL A 165 19.59 -6.75 5.00
CA VAL A 165 18.24 -6.23 5.27
C VAL A 165 18.23 -4.74 5.58
N LEU A 166 17.25 -4.03 5.00
CA LEU A 166 16.90 -2.66 5.36
C LEU A 166 15.48 -2.63 5.95
N PRO A 167 15.34 -2.62 7.29
CA PRO A 167 14.04 -2.62 7.94
C PRO A 167 13.57 -1.20 8.32
N CYS A 168 12.27 -1.10 8.62
CA CYS A 168 11.66 0.01 9.36
C CYS A 168 11.46 -0.36 10.84
N GLY A 169 11.46 0.65 11.71
CA GLY A 169 11.11 0.47 13.12
C GLY A 169 9.62 0.17 13.29
N ARG A 170 9.24 -0.47 14.41
CA ARG A 170 7.84 -0.86 14.68
C ARG A 170 6.86 0.30 14.57
N GLU A 171 7.18 1.45 15.14
CA GLU A 171 6.32 2.64 15.07
C GLU A 171 6.11 3.12 13.63
N GLU A 172 7.16 3.09 12.81
CA GLU A 172 7.07 3.49 11.40
C GLU A 172 6.20 2.53 10.58
N ILE A 173 6.21 1.23 10.92
CA ILE A 173 5.33 0.23 10.32
C ILE A 173 3.87 0.50 10.70
N LEU A 174 3.60 0.74 11.99
CA LEU A 174 2.25 1.01 12.48
C LEU A 174 1.67 2.31 11.90
N ASP A 175 2.45 3.39 11.91
CA ASP A 175 2.08 4.66 11.27
C ASP A 175 1.72 4.44 9.78
N THR A 176 2.53 3.62 9.07
CA THR A 176 2.32 3.31 7.66
C THR A 176 1.02 2.53 7.43
N MET A 177 0.76 1.51 8.25
CA MET A 177 -0.49 0.75 8.21
C MET A 177 -1.71 1.64 8.45
N GLU A 178 -1.64 2.55 9.42
CA GLU A 178 -2.74 3.49 9.72
C GLU A 178 -3.00 4.46 8.56
N MET A 179 -1.93 5.00 7.96
CA MET A 179 -2.05 5.87 6.78
C MET A 179 -2.67 5.13 5.59
N MET A 180 -2.28 3.88 5.35
CA MET A 180 -2.83 3.03 4.29
C MET A 180 -4.31 2.69 4.51
N ALA A 181 -4.69 2.36 5.74
CA ALA A 181 -6.09 2.11 6.09
C ALA A 181 -6.95 3.39 5.91
N THR A 182 -6.40 4.54 6.30
CA THR A 182 -7.06 5.84 6.12
C THR A 182 -7.27 6.16 4.64
N ASP A 183 -6.28 5.89 3.78
CA ASP A 183 -6.40 6.08 2.34
C ASP A 183 -7.49 5.21 1.72
N GLY A 184 -7.65 3.97 2.19
CA GLY A 184 -8.75 3.09 1.78
C GLY A 184 -10.13 3.70 2.07
N VAL A 185 -10.37 4.20 3.28
CA VAL A 185 -11.64 4.86 3.64
C VAL A 185 -11.86 6.15 2.85
N LEU A 186 -10.82 6.95 2.66
CA LEU A 186 -10.90 8.18 1.87
C LEU A 186 -11.20 7.89 0.40
N LEU A 187 -10.69 6.78 -0.13
CA LEU A 187 -10.92 6.39 -1.51
C LEU A 187 -12.41 6.17 -1.77
N GLU A 188 -13.04 5.32 -0.95
CA GLU A 188 -14.46 5.03 -1.08
C GLU A 188 -15.30 6.30 -1.07
N ARG A 189 -14.98 7.23 -0.15
CA ARG A 189 -15.64 8.52 -0.07
C ARG A 189 -15.44 9.36 -1.33
N ARG A 190 -14.22 9.43 -1.85
CA ARG A 190 -13.90 10.19 -3.08
C ARG A 190 -14.58 9.59 -4.30
N LEU A 191 -14.55 8.26 -4.46
CA LEU A 191 -15.25 7.57 -5.54
C LEU A 191 -16.76 7.80 -5.49
N ALA A 192 -17.36 7.74 -4.29
CA ALA A 192 -18.78 8.06 -4.11
C ALA A 192 -19.10 9.52 -4.49
N SER A 193 -18.20 10.47 -4.18
CA SER A 193 -18.34 11.87 -4.61
C SER A 193 -18.22 12.05 -6.12
N ILE A 194 -17.28 11.35 -6.77
CA ILE A 194 -17.16 11.33 -8.24
C ILE A 194 -18.44 10.78 -8.87
N GLY A 195 -18.99 9.68 -8.34
CA GLY A 195 -20.24 9.09 -8.81
C GLY A 195 -21.45 10.03 -8.69
N ARG A 196 -21.42 10.99 -7.75
CA ARG A 196 -22.42 12.06 -7.61
C ARG A 196 -22.14 13.30 -8.47
N GLY A 197 -21.05 13.33 -9.24
CA GLY A 197 -20.68 14.46 -10.09
C GLY A 197 -20.04 15.64 -9.35
N ALA A 198 -19.44 15.42 -8.18
CA ALA A 198 -18.73 16.47 -7.45
C ALA A 198 -17.46 16.91 -8.20
N LEU A 199 -17.42 18.18 -8.65
CA LEU A 199 -16.38 18.70 -9.53
C LEU A 199 -15.00 18.77 -8.85
N ASP A 200 -14.96 19.04 -7.55
CA ASP A 200 -13.76 19.04 -6.71
C ASP A 200 -13.12 17.65 -6.65
N ALA A 201 -13.93 16.60 -6.49
CA ALA A 201 -13.45 15.22 -6.48
C ALA A 201 -12.89 14.81 -7.87
N ILE A 202 -13.55 15.23 -8.95
CA ILE A 202 -13.08 14.98 -10.33
C ILE A 202 -11.77 15.73 -10.61
N ALA A 203 -11.66 16.99 -10.16
CA ALA A 203 -10.46 17.81 -10.36
C ALA A 203 -9.23 17.27 -9.60
N SER A 204 -9.43 16.49 -8.54
CA SER A 204 -8.36 15.87 -7.76
C SER A 204 -7.72 14.63 -8.41
N LEU A 205 -8.30 14.13 -9.51
CA LEU A 205 -7.78 12.97 -10.23
C LEU A 205 -6.41 13.26 -10.84
N ALA A 206 -5.50 12.30 -10.68
CA ALA A 206 -4.23 12.29 -11.37
C ALA A 206 -4.48 12.22 -12.88
N LEU A 207 -4.08 13.26 -13.60
CA LEU A 207 -4.15 13.24 -15.05
C LEU A 207 -3.10 12.27 -15.61
N PRO A 208 -3.41 11.56 -16.70
CA PRO A 208 -2.40 10.80 -17.41
C PRO A 208 -1.30 11.75 -17.93
N PRO A 209 -0.06 11.27 -18.13
CA PRO A 209 0.98 12.08 -18.76
C PRO A 209 0.45 12.63 -20.08
N SER A 210 0.55 13.94 -20.27
CA SER A 210 0.12 14.57 -21.51
C SER A 210 0.84 13.92 -22.69
N PRO A 211 0.14 13.59 -23.79
CA PRO A 211 0.79 13.02 -24.95
C PRO A 211 1.86 14.01 -25.43
N THR A 212 3.12 13.57 -25.43
CA THR A 212 4.30 14.35 -25.88
C THR A 212 4.17 14.85 -27.33
N SER A 213 3.16 14.36 -28.06
CA SER A 213 2.78 14.74 -29.42
C SER A 213 2.28 16.19 -29.53
N ALA A 214 1.64 16.75 -28.50
CA ALA A 214 1.02 18.08 -28.59
C ALA A 214 2.02 19.25 -28.63
N PHE A 215 3.28 19.05 -28.22
CA PHE A 215 4.31 20.10 -28.23
C PHE A 215 4.81 20.47 -29.63
N LYS A 216 4.48 19.68 -30.67
CA LYS A 216 4.93 19.93 -32.05
C LYS A 216 3.82 20.41 -32.99
N VAL A 217 2.60 20.58 -32.48
CA VAL A 217 1.52 21.21 -33.25
C VAL A 217 1.57 22.70 -32.93
N PRO A 218 1.84 23.58 -33.90
CA PRO A 218 1.69 25.02 -33.70
C PRO A 218 0.27 25.27 -33.18
N LEU A 219 0.16 25.97 -32.05
CA LEU A 219 -1.15 26.44 -31.59
C LEU A 219 -1.79 27.20 -32.77
N PRO A 220 -3.06 26.93 -33.10
CA PRO A 220 -3.76 27.78 -34.06
C PRO A 220 -3.64 29.22 -33.56
N PRO A 221 -3.42 30.20 -34.47
CA PRO A 221 -3.38 31.59 -34.08
C PRO A 221 -4.64 31.88 -33.26
N SER A 222 -4.47 32.50 -32.09
CA SER A 222 -5.59 32.94 -31.27
C SER A 222 -6.59 33.65 -32.18
N PRO A 223 -7.89 33.34 -32.10
CA PRO A 223 -8.87 34.06 -32.89
C PRO A 223 -8.67 35.55 -32.58
N VAL A 224 -8.40 36.31 -33.63
CA VAL A 224 -8.40 37.77 -33.57
C VAL A 224 -9.73 38.12 -32.94
N THR A 225 -9.68 38.68 -31.73
CA THR A 225 -10.84 39.31 -31.15
C THR A 225 -11.07 40.52 -32.04
N GLU A 226 -11.96 40.38 -33.03
CA GLU A 226 -12.53 41.55 -33.65
C GLU A 226 -13.17 42.32 -32.49
N GLU A 227 -12.56 43.47 -32.16
CA GLU A 227 -13.21 44.50 -31.37
C GLU A 227 -14.49 44.86 -32.14
N ILE A 228 -15.59 44.22 -31.75
CA ILE A 228 -16.91 44.72 -32.09
C ILE A 228 -17.03 46.04 -31.35
N GLU A 229 -16.80 47.13 -32.06
CA GLU A 229 -17.14 48.48 -31.62
C GLU A 229 -18.63 48.48 -31.28
N LEU A 230 -18.92 48.41 -29.98
CA LEU A 230 -20.25 48.64 -29.44
C LEU A 230 -20.57 50.13 -29.61
N PRO A 231 -21.76 50.49 -30.12
CA PRO A 231 -22.13 51.88 -30.29
C PRO A 231 -22.18 52.60 -28.94
N GLU A 232 -21.46 53.72 -28.86
CA GLU A 232 -21.58 54.72 -27.82
C GLU A 232 -22.99 55.33 -27.85
N ASP A 233 -23.85 54.91 -26.93
CA ASP A 233 -24.73 55.80 -26.16
C ASP A 233 -25.76 54.97 -25.38
N THR A 234 -25.64 54.93 -24.05
CA THR A 234 -26.64 55.51 -23.15
C THR A 234 -26.28 55.23 -21.67
N ALA A 235 -25.88 56.32 -21.02
CA ALA A 235 -26.26 56.75 -19.68
C ALA A 235 -26.37 55.72 -18.52
N LEU A 236 -25.50 55.95 -17.53
CA LEU A 236 -25.82 56.14 -16.10
C LEU A 236 -26.65 55.05 -15.40
N VAL A 237 -26.06 54.32 -14.44
CA VAL A 237 -26.47 54.38 -13.02
C VAL A 237 -25.28 54.08 -12.09
N GLU A 238 -25.12 55.00 -11.16
CA GLU A 238 -24.40 55.08 -9.89
C GLU A 238 -23.93 53.80 -9.16
N ARG A 239 -22.69 53.93 -8.63
CA ARG A 239 -22.22 53.63 -7.25
C ARG A 239 -23.01 52.62 -6.39
N CYS A 240 -22.27 51.71 -5.75
CA CYS A 240 -21.99 51.85 -4.31
C CYS A 240 -20.94 50.86 -3.78
N THR A 241 -19.95 51.43 -3.10
CA THR A 241 -19.05 50.83 -2.12
C THR A 241 -19.75 50.64 -0.75
N SER A 242 -19.14 49.80 0.10
CA SER A 242 -19.39 49.57 1.55
C SER A 242 -20.47 48.51 1.86
N SER A 243 -20.13 47.40 2.54
CA SER A 243 -19.80 47.21 3.97
C SER A 243 -21.03 46.73 4.75
N GLY A 244 -20.85 45.73 5.63
CA GLY A 244 -21.72 45.56 6.80
C GLY A 244 -22.40 44.21 6.94
N LEU A 245 -21.79 43.38 7.79
CA LEU A 245 -22.40 42.54 8.84
C LEU A 245 -23.94 42.45 8.87
N PHE A 246 -24.45 41.22 8.90
CA PHE A 246 -25.57 40.89 9.79
C PHE A 246 -25.39 39.48 10.36
N MET A 247 -25.42 39.43 11.68
CA MET A 247 -25.54 38.24 12.50
C MET A 247 -26.99 37.73 12.49
N SER A 248 -27.15 36.41 12.57
CA SER A 248 -28.36 35.80 13.13
C SER A 248 -28.02 34.43 13.76
N ASN A 249 -27.92 34.41 15.09
CA ASN A 249 -28.41 33.31 15.95
C ASN A 249 -29.92 33.56 16.17
N PRO A 250 -30.78 32.58 16.51
CA PRO A 250 -30.63 31.52 17.54
C PRO A 250 -31.08 30.13 17.00
N ALA A 251 -31.16 28.99 17.68
CA ALA A 251 -31.39 28.65 19.08
C ALA A 251 -30.93 27.19 19.33
N GLU A 252 -30.58 26.90 20.58
CA GLU A 252 -30.94 25.72 21.39
C GLU A 252 -30.95 24.32 20.73
N ASP A 253 -30.11 23.38 21.20
CA ASP A 253 -30.60 22.37 22.14
C ASP A 253 -29.46 21.64 22.88
N ASP A 254 -29.72 21.40 24.15
CA ASP A 254 -28.77 21.05 25.20
C ASP A 254 -28.99 19.57 25.59
N VAL A 255 -27.90 18.80 25.59
CA VAL A 255 -27.55 17.67 26.47
C VAL A 255 -28.48 16.44 26.63
N SER A 256 -27.81 15.30 26.83
CA SER A 256 -28.18 14.15 27.71
C SER A 256 -28.76 12.92 26.96
N ILE A 257 -28.53 11.64 27.26
CA ILE A 257 -27.92 10.86 28.36
C ILE A 257 -27.44 9.53 27.74
N ILE A 258 -26.27 9.04 28.17
CA ILE A 258 -25.83 7.66 27.95
C ILE A 258 -26.54 6.81 29.01
N ALA A 259 -27.49 5.96 28.60
CA ALA A 259 -28.10 4.97 29.49
C ALA A 259 -27.53 3.58 29.15
N SER A 260 -26.59 3.14 29.99
CA SER A 260 -26.16 1.75 30.11
C SER A 260 -27.27 1.00 30.84
N ASP A 261 -27.83 -0.03 30.22
CA ASP A 261 -28.82 -0.91 30.86
C ASP A 261 -28.17 -2.28 31.04
N ASP A 262 -27.61 -2.49 32.23
CA ASP A 262 -27.23 -3.80 32.76
C ASP A 262 -28.49 -4.46 33.30
N ALA A 263 -29.07 -5.38 32.53
CA ALA A 263 -30.11 -6.28 33.02
C ALA A 263 -29.53 -7.69 33.12
N GLU A 264 -29.13 -8.05 34.34
CA GLU A 264 -28.95 -9.45 34.75
C GLU A 264 -30.27 -10.21 34.57
N SER A 265 -30.23 -11.25 33.76
CA SER A 265 -31.23 -12.31 33.81
C SER A 265 -30.51 -13.65 33.81
N ILE A 266 -30.48 -14.29 34.99
CA ILE A 266 -30.19 -15.70 35.17
C ILE A 266 -31.33 -16.50 34.54
N PRO A 267 -31.04 -17.49 33.68
CA PRO A 267 -31.93 -18.62 33.49
C PRO A 267 -31.39 -19.83 34.25
N ASP A 268 -32.33 -20.44 34.97
CA ASP A 268 -32.21 -21.68 35.72
C ASP A 268 -31.53 -22.82 34.95
N ASP A 269 -30.84 -23.60 35.77
CA ASP A 269 -30.28 -24.92 35.56
C ASP A 269 -31.23 -25.83 34.75
N ASN A 270 -30.83 -26.13 33.51
CA ASN A 270 -31.32 -27.30 32.82
C ASN A 270 -30.13 -27.99 32.17
N GLN A 271 -29.73 -29.08 32.80
CA GLN A 271 -28.70 -30.02 32.36
C GLN A 271 -28.91 -30.38 30.88
N SER A 272 -28.18 -29.71 29.99
CA SER A 272 -27.86 -30.27 28.69
C SER A 272 -26.50 -30.94 28.83
N ALA A 273 -26.48 -32.22 28.49
CA ALA A 273 -25.28 -33.02 28.46
C ALA A 273 -24.17 -32.25 27.71
N HIS A 274 -22.99 -32.16 28.32
CA HIS A 274 -21.75 -31.88 27.61
C HIS A 274 -21.64 -32.89 26.46
N ASP A 275 -22.01 -32.45 25.26
CA ASP A 275 -21.63 -33.13 24.04
C ASP A 275 -20.13 -32.86 23.85
N PRO A 276 -19.25 -33.88 23.81
CA PRO A 276 -17.84 -33.71 23.48
C PRO A 276 -17.66 -33.49 21.96
N GLY A 277 -18.62 -32.82 21.33
CA GLY A 277 -18.55 -32.38 19.95
C GLY A 277 -17.44 -31.36 19.87
N PHE A 278 -16.33 -31.74 19.24
CA PHE A 278 -15.30 -30.80 18.80
C PHE A 278 -15.99 -29.59 18.18
N ASP A 279 -15.68 -28.40 18.70
CA ASP A 279 -16.17 -27.15 18.13
C ASP A 279 -15.58 -27.03 16.72
N ILE A 280 -16.37 -27.43 15.72
CA ILE A 280 -16.01 -27.39 14.30
C ILE A 280 -15.65 -25.96 13.90
N GLY A 281 -16.28 -24.94 14.53
CA GLY A 281 -15.94 -23.54 14.31
C GLY A 281 -14.53 -23.21 14.78
N LEU A 282 -14.14 -23.66 15.98
CA LEU A 282 -12.77 -23.53 16.48
C LEU A 282 -11.77 -24.30 15.61
N LEU A 283 -12.13 -25.50 15.15
CA LEU A 283 -11.26 -26.32 14.31
C LEU A 283 -11.03 -25.68 12.93
N LEU A 284 -12.08 -25.17 12.29
CA LEU A 284 -11.98 -24.42 11.03
C LEU A 284 -11.19 -23.13 11.21
N HIS A 285 -11.37 -22.43 12.33
CA HIS A 285 -10.60 -21.23 12.63
C HIS A 285 -9.11 -21.55 12.81
N LEU A 286 -8.79 -22.62 13.53
CA LEU A 286 -7.41 -23.12 13.66
C LEU A 286 -6.85 -23.53 12.30
N GLU A 287 -7.62 -24.22 11.47
CA GLU A 287 -7.22 -24.57 10.10
C GLU A 287 -6.88 -23.32 9.27
N THR A 288 -7.74 -22.28 9.32
CA THR A 288 -7.46 -21.01 8.64
C THR A 288 -6.24 -20.26 9.21
N MET A 289 -5.93 -20.44 10.49
CA MET A 289 -4.71 -19.88 11.08
C MET A 289 -3.43 -20.56 10.58
N PHE A 290 -3.50 -21.82 10.15
CA PHE A 290 -2.35 -22.56 9.63
C PHE A 290 -2.27 -22.57 8.10
N ASP A 291 -3.29 -22.08 7.39
CA ASP A 291 -3.18 -21.87 5.95
C ASP A 291 -2.30 -20.67 5.64
N THR A 292 -1.04 -20.95 5.31
CA THR A 292 -0.08 -19.96 4.84
C THR A 292 0.06 -19.99 3.32
N SER A 293 -0.68 -20.84 2.60
CA SER A 293 -0.41 -21.09 1.19
C SER A 293 -0.89 -19.98 0.26
N GLY A 294 -1.95 -19.26 0.66
CA GLY A 294 -2.58 -18.17 -0.10
C GLY A 294 -3.34 -18.66 -1.34
N ASP A 295 -3.82 -17.71 -2.14
CA ASP A 295 -4.50 -18.04 -3.39
C ASP A 295 -3.49 -18.57 -4.43
N VAL A 296 -3.81 -19.72 -5.03
CA VAL A 296 -3.03 -20.31 -6.14
C VAL A 296 -2.93 -19.37 -7.35
N ASN A 297 -3.86 -18.44 -7.50
CA ASN A 297 -3.87 -17.40 -8.54
C ASN A 297 -2.93 -16.23 -8.24
N ASP A 298 -2.37 -16.16 -7.04
CA ASP A 298 -1.34 -15.17 -6.71
C ASP A 298 0.03 -15.65 -7.18
N PRO A 299 0.86 -14.74 -7.71
CA PRO A 299 2.14 -15.14 -8.27
C PRO A 299 3.08 -15.60 -7.16
N VAL A 300 3.87 -16.64 -7.47
CA VAL A 300 5.02 -16.99 -6.64
C VAL A 300 6.13 -15.97 -6.92
N VAL A 301 6.71 -15.39 -5.89
CA VAL A 301 7.82 -14.43 -6.01
C VAL A 301 9.08 -14.94 -5.33
N ASN A 302 10.21 -14.67 -5.99
CA ASN A 302 11.53 -14.77 -5.39
C ASN A 302 11.90 -13.44 -4.75
N VAL A 303 12.57 -13.50 -3.60
CA VAL A 303 12.84 -12.35 -2.73
C VAL A 303 14.33 -12.33 -2.36
N TRP A 304 14.91 -11.13 -2.34
CA TRP A 304 16.29 -10.85 -1.93
C TRP A 304 16.33 -9.56 -1.10
N TYR A 305 17.30 -9.46 -0.18
CA TYR A 305 17.45 -8.27 0.68
C TYR A 305 18.49 -7.27 0.17
N ASP A 306 19.35 -7.67 -0.76
CA ASP A 306 20.35 -6.77 -1.32
C ASP A 306 19.71 -5.81 -2.34
N LEU A 307 19.46 -4.58 -1.90
CA LEU A 307 18.90 -3.52 -2.74
C LEU A 307 19.82 -3.13 -3.90
N ASP A 308 21.12 -3.43 -3.84
CA ASP A 308 22.08 -3.12 -4.92
C ASP A 308 21.84 -4.00 -6.17
N MET A 309 21.01 -5.03 -6.07
CA MET A 309 20.57 -5.86 -7.20
C MET A 309 19.74 -5.09 -8.24
N VAL A 310 19.26 -3.91 -7.87
CA VAL A 310 18.45 -3.02 -8.68
C VAL A 310 19.21 -1.70 -8.84
N LYS A 311 19.29 -1.16 -10.06
CA LYS A 311 19.96 0.14 -10.31
C LYS A 311 19.00 1.30 -10.25
N GLU A 312 17.76 1.07 -10.64
CA GLU A 312 16.68 2.07 -10.74
C GLU A 312 15.38 1.47 -10.25
N VAL A 313 14.52 2.29 -9.64
CA VAL A 313 13.23 1.84 -9.15
C VAL A 313 12.26 1.76 -10.33
N LEU A 314 11.95 0.53 -10.76
CA LEU A 314 10.96 0.30 -11.81
C LEU A 314 9.55 0.64 -11.31
N ASP A 315 8.71 1.12 -12.22
CA ASP A 315 7.31 1.38 -11.90
C ASP A 315 6.59 0.05 -11.62
N PRO A 316 5.96 -0.12 -10.44
CA PRO A 316 5.34 -1.38 -10.06
C PRO A 316 4.14 -1.74 -10.92
N ILE A 317 3.63 -0.86 -11.79
CA ILE A 317 2.61 -1.27 -12.76
C ILE A 317 3.04 -2.46 -13.62
N HIS A 318 4.32 -2.54 -13.98
CA HIS A 318 4.82 -3.65 -14.79
C HIS A 318 4.69 -4.98 -14.03
N PHE A 319 4.70 -4.97 -12.69
CA PHE A 319 4.42 -6.15 -11.89
C PHE A 319 3.00 -6.65 -12.09
N LEU A 320 2.01 -5.73 -12.15
CA LEU A 320 0.61 -6.08 -12.40
C LEU A 320 0.41 -6.58 -13.83
N GLU A 321 1.13 -6.02 -14.80
CA GLU A 321 1.13 -6.48 -16.19
C GLU A 321 1.71 -7.90 -16.29
N GLU A 322 2.84 -8.17 -15.63
CA GLU A 322 3.43 -9.52 -15.55
C GLU A 322 2.49 -10.51 -14.85
N ARG A 323 1.88 -10.12 -13.72
CA ARG A 323 0.86 -10.93 -13.02
C ARG A 323 -0.32 -11.24 -13.95
N ALA A 324 -0.77 -10.27 -14.74
CA ALA A 324 -1.85 -10.49 -15.71
C ALA A 324 -1.43 -11.43 -16.86
N GLN A 325 -0.19 -11.33 -17.34
CA GLN A 325 0.35 -12.23 -18.37
C GLN A 325 0.44 -13.68 -17.89
N ILE A 326 0.79 -13.90 -16.62
CA ILE A 326 0.86 -15.26 -16.02
C ILE A 326 -0.52 -15.90 -15.89
N ARG A 327 -1.58 -15.10 -15.78
CA ARG A 327 -2.96 -15.56 -15.65
C ARG A 327 -3.63 -15.89 -16.99
N GLN A 328 -2.99 -15.59 -18.12
CA GLN A 328 -3.49 -15.89 -19.47
C GLN A 328 -3.07 -17.28 -19.94
#